data_AF-A0A7R9UXW6-F1
#
_entry.id   AF-A0A7R9UXW6-F1
#
_cell.length_a   1.000
_cell.length_b   1.000
_cell.length_c   1.000
_cell.angle_alpha   90.00
_cell.angle_beta   90.00
_cell.angle_gamma   90.00
#
_symmetry.space_group_name_H-M   'P 1'
#
loop_
_entity.id
_entity.type
_entity.pdbx_description
1 polymer ?
#
loop_
_entity_poly.entity_id
_entity_poly.type
_entity_poly.pdbx_seq_one_letter_code
_entity_poly.pdbx_strand_id
1 'polypeptide(L)'
;AIRGRSMCLPLLVLCSAVVGLNPQGPHPANGRGARVAPRCAARCATAADDDSSELVRQRAQLNALFRDDRADSSRCAHKFPSLPLWRVQWVSLPAYNEVLNVHVPHYTHMFTELMSTPQPWYYGSFYLEGGSRNLDSDAHALQPGEVGTLSEVVSAIPLDDGRLLLAARHVGRVVVEAVTSTLPFQSADCAYYADEEERELFDDIATEAAALLAPDSAELEILDD
;
A
#
# COMPACT_ATOMS: atom_id res chain seq x y z
N ALA A 1 13.97 -11.58 -46.49
CA ALA A 1 14.89 -12.20 -45.52
C ALA A 1 15.59 -11.09 -44.74
N ILE A 2 15.04 -10.68 -43.61
CA ILE A 2 15.55 -9.57 -42.77
C ILE A 2 16.07 -10.21 -41.49
N ARG A 3 17.40 -10.20 -41.29
CA ARG A 3 18.06 -10.74 -40.10
C ARG A 3 17.96 -9.70 -38.97
N GLY A 4 17.16 -10.01 -37.95
CA GLY A 4 17.08 -9.24 -36.70
C GLY A 4 18.35 -9.42 -35.87
N ARG A 5 18.98 -8.30 -35.51
CA ARG A 5 20.11 -8.24 -34.57
C ARG A 5 19.58 -8.40 -33.15
N SER A 6 20.00 -9.47 -32.49
CA SER A 6 19.82 -9.68 -31.05
C SER A 6 20.83 -8.79 -30.30
N MET A 7 20.33 -7.83 -29.52
CA MET A 7 21.14 -7.06 -28.59
C MET A 7 21.14 -7.78 -27.23
N CYS A 8 22.26 -8.43 -26.90
CA CYS A 8 22.56 -8.87 -25.54
C CYS A 8 22.95 -7.65 -24.70
N LEU A 9 22.12 -7.26 -23.74
CA LEU A 9 22.51 -6.36 -22.65
C LEU A 9 23.24 -7.14 -21.54
N PRO A 10 24.26 -6.55 -20.89
CA PRO A 10 25.00 -7.22 -19.83
C PRO A 10 24.20 -7.25 -18.53
N LEU A 11 24.08 -8.45 -17.98
CA LEU A 11 23.51 -8.78 -16.69
C LEU A 11 24.42 -8.22 -15.56
N LEU A 12 24.03 -7.11 -14.96
CA LEU A 12 24.72 -6.52 -13.81
C LEU A 12 24.12 -7.13 -12.53
N VAL A 13 24.82 -8.13 -11.98
CA VAL A 13 24.47 -8.81 -10.73
C VAL A 13 24.89 -7.92 -9.57
N LEU A 14 23.93 -7.23 -8.96
CA LEU A 14 24.09 -6.58 -7.66
C LEU A 14 23.61 -7.54 -6.57
N CYS A 15 24.55 -8.25 -5.95
CA CYS A 15 24.34 -8.96 -4.70
C CYS A 15 24.21 -7.94 -3.55
N SER A 16 22.99 -7.66 -3.12
CA SER A 16 22.73 -7.09 -1.80
C SER A 16 22.17 -8.17 -0.89
N ALA A 17 23.03 -8.67 0.00
CA ALA A 17 22.65 -9.58 1.07
C ALA A 17 21.95 -8.78 2.18
N VAL A 18 20.66 -9.03 2.41
CA VAL A 18 20.00 -8.72 3.68
C VAL A 18 19.39 -10.02 4.19
N VAL A 19 20.18 -10.74 4.97
CA VAL A 19 19.79 -11.92 5.71
C VAL A 19 19.21 -11.46 7.05
N GLY A 20 17.89 -11.30 7.10
CA GLY A 20 17.13 -11.15 8.34
C GLY A 20 16.70 -12.52 8.87
N LEU A 21 17.64 -13.28 9.43
CA LEU A 21 17.32 -14.50 10.16
C LEU A 21 16.60 -14.13 11.47
N ASN A 22 15.34 -14.53 11.57
CA ASN A 22 14.57 -14.53 12.82
C ASN A 22 14.93 -15.80 13.61
N PRO A 23 15.66 -15.73 14.74
CA PRO A 23 15.99 -16.91 15.52
C PRO A 23 14.79 -17.32 16.38
N GLN A 24 14.08 -18.37 15.96
CA GLN A 24 13.21 -19.12 16.86
C GLN A 24 14.08 -19.81 17.92
N GLY A 25 14.07 -19.25 19.13
CA GLY A 25 14.76 -19.82 20.29
C GLY A 25 14.06 -21.10 20.80
N PRO A 26 14.81 -22.09 21.30
CA PRO A 26 14.25 -23.31 21.85
C PRO A 26 13.66 -23.11 23.25
N HIS A 27 12.45 -23.65 23.45
CA HIS A 27 11.77 -23.77 24.75
C HIS A 27 12.53 -24.74 25.68
N PRO A 28 12.87 -24.35 26.92
CA PRO A 28 13.26 -25.31 27.95
C PRO A 28 12.03 -25.89 28.66
N ALA A 29 11.95 -27.22 28.65
CA ALA A 29 11.10 -28.01 29.53
C ALA A 29 11.88 -28.36 30.82
N ASN A 30 11.33 -28.01 31.99
CA ASN A 30 11.54 -28.58 33.34
C ASN A 30 11.02 -27.55 34.36
N GLY A 31 10.44 -27.87 35.51
CA GLY A 31 10.25 -29.12 36.21
C GLY A 31 9.38 -28.85 37.45
N ARG A 32 8.91 -29.93 38.07
CA ARG A 32 7.96 -29.96 39.17
C ARG A 32 8.55 -29.41 40.47
N GLY A 33 7.71 -28.72 41.25
CA GLY A 33 7.64 -28.91 42.71
C GLY A 33 8.06 -27.74 43.59
N ALA A 34 7.10 -26.99 44.12
CA ALA A 34 7.02 -26.63 45.55
C ALA A 34 5.65 -26.00 45.84
N ARG A 35 4.86 -26.66 46.68
CA ARG A 35 3.69 -26.05 47.34
C ARG A 35 4.20 -25.19 48.48
N VAL A 36 3.92 -23.89 48.45
CA VAL A 36 3.93 -23.04 49.65
C VAL A 36 2.58 -22.34 49.69
N ALA A 37 1.86 -22.59 50.78
CA ALA A 37 0.53 -22.08 51.06
C ALA A 37 0.59 -20.61 51.56
N PRO A 38 -0.55 -19.92 51.61
CA PRO A 38 -0.65 -18.47 51.54
C PRO A 38 -0.63 -17.83 52.93
N ARG A 39 -0.10 -16.60 53.04
CA ARG A 39 -0.48 -15.62 54.06
C ARG A 39 0.28 -14.32 53.84
N CYS A 40 -0.42 -13.34 53.26
CA CYS A 40 -0.36 -11.92 53.64
C CYS A 40 -1.32 -11.16 52.71
N ALA A 41 -2.60 -11.18 53.07
CA ALA A 41 -3.55 -10.17 52.65
C ALA A 41 -3.36 -8.96 53.56
N ALA A 42 -2.93 -7.82 53.03
CA ALA A 42 -3.28 -6.50 53.55
C ALA A 42 -2.83 -5.40 52.59
N ARG A 43 -3.82 -4.82 51.89
CA ARG A 43 -3.91 -3.39 51.52
C ARG A 43 -2.71 -2.77 50.78
N CYS A 44 -2.75 -2.88 49.45
CA CYS A 44 -2.41 -1.76 48.56
C CYS A 44 -3.64 -1.50 47.69
N ALA A 45 -4.50 -0.60 48.14
CA ALA A 45 -5.66 -0.14 47.41
C ALA A 45 -5.26 1.06 46.52
N THR A 46 -5.46 0.89 45.22
CA THR A 46 -6.10 1.85 44.30
C THR A 46 -5.55 3.28 44.25
N ALA A 47 -4.59 3.53 43.35
CA ALA A 47 -4.27 4.87 42.86
C ALA A 47 -3.53 4.84 41.50
N ALA A 48 -4.01 4.04 40.52
CA ALA A 48 -3.31 3.92 39.23
C ALA A 48 -4.21 3.80 37.99
N ASP A 49 -5.52 4.09 38.07
CA ASP A 49 -6.46 3.84 36.95
C ASP A 49 -6.96 5.10 36.22
N ASP A 50 -6.55 6.31 36.60
CA ASP A 50 -7.12 7.55 36.01
C ASP A 50 -6.36 8.08 34.76
N ASP A 51 -5.08 7.74 34.62
CA ASP A 51 -4.20 8.25 33.53
C ASP A 51 -4.51 7.62 32.15
N SER A 52 -5.18 6.47 32.14
CA SER A 52 -5.53 5.76 30.91
C SER A 52 -6.64 6.46 30.13
N SER A 53 -7.52 7.21 30.81
CA SER A 53 -8.67 7.86 30.18
C SER A 53 -8.27 9.11 29.39
N GLU A 54 -7.26 9.84 29.86
CA GLU A 54 -6.73 11.02 29.19
C GLU A 54 -5.96 10.63 27.93
N LEU A 55 -5.09 9.62 28.00
CA LEU A 55 -4.37 9.11 26.82
C LEU A 55 -5.31 8.59 25.73
N VAL A 56 -6.41 7.93 26.11
CA VAL A 56 -7.44 7.49 25.15
C VAL A 56 -8.13 8.70 24.50
N ARG A 57 -8.43 9.76 25.26
CA ARG A 57 -8.99 11.02 24.69
C ARG A 57 -8.00 11.73 23.78
N GLN A 58 -6.73 11.87 24.19
CA GLN A 58 -5.69 12.50 23.38
C GLN A 58 -5.47 11.74 22.07
N ARG A 59 -5.45 10.40 22.12
CA ARG A 59 -5.37 9.56 20.92
C ARG A 59 -6.60 9.72 20.03
N ALA A 60 -7.80 9.80 20.61
CA ALA A 60 -9.02 10.06 19.84
C ALA A 60 -9.00 11.46 19.20
N GLN A 61 -8.50 12.47 19.89
CA GLN A 61 -8.39 13.84 19.39
C GLN A 61 -7.33 13.98 18.29
N LEU A 62 -6.16 13.35 18.45
CA LEU A 62 -5.15 13.24 17.39
C LEU A 62 -5.71 12.50 16.18
N ASN A 63 -6.39 11.38 16.40
CA ASN A 63 -7.05 10.66 15.32
C ASN A 63 -8.09 11.54 14.63
N ALA A 64 -8.91 12.32 15.35
CA ALA A 64 -9.88 13.21 14.73
C ALA A 64 -9.21 14.27 13.84
N LEU A 65 -8.17 14.94 14.36
CA LEU A 65 -7.38 15.93 13.62
C LEU A 65 -6.78 15.36 12.33
N PHE A 66 -6.28 14.12 12.35
CA PHE A 66 -5.68 13.47 11.18
C PHE A 66 -6.68 12.63 10.36
N ARG A 67 -7.92 12.44 10.81
CA ARG A 67 -8.97 11.66 10.11
C ARG A 67 -9.96 12.54 9.35
N ASP A 68 -10.22 13.77 9.76
CA ASP A 68 -11.22 14.63 9.10
C ASP A 68 -10.86 14.97 7.64
N ASP A 69 -9.58 14.87 7.25
CA ASP A 69 -9.16 14.96 5.83
C ASP A 69 -9.71 13.84 4.93
N ARG A 70 -10.28 12.76 5.49
CA ARG A 70 -10.79 11.61 4.71
C ARG A 70 -12.12 11.89 4.01
N ALA A 71 -12.88 12.91 4.44
CA ALA A 71 -14.27 13.09 4.00
C ALA A 71 -14.42 14.01 2.77
N ASP A 72 -13.36 14.72 2.39
CA ASP A 72 -13.45 15.67 1.27
C ASP A 72 -13.18 14.94 -0.05
N SER A 73 -14.25 14.34 -0.60
CA SER A 73 -14.23 13.71 -1.92
C SER A 73 -13.84 14.67 -3.04
N SER A 74 -13.88 15.99 -2.78
CA SER A 74 -13.40 17.03 -3.69
C SER A 74 -11.88 17.00 -3.94
N ARG A 75 -11.10 16.33 -3.07
CA ARG A 75 -9.64 16.16 -3.20
C ARG A 75 -9.23 14.92 -4.01
N CYS A 76 -10.18 14.15 -4.51
CA CYS A 76 -9.89 12.97 -5.31
C CYS A 76 -9.39 13.39 -6.71
N ALA A 77 -8.08 13.26 -6.95
CA ALA A 77 -7.50 13.62 -8.25
C ALA A 77 -7.77 12.56 -9.34
N HIS A 78 -7.89 11.28 -8.95
CA HIS A 78 -8.08 10.19 -9.90
C HIS A 78 -8.84 9.01 -9.28
N LYS A 79 -9.69 8.35 -10.09
CA LYS A 79 -10.45 7.16 -9.67
C LYS A 79 -9.95 5.92 -10.39
N PHE A 80 -9.73 4.86 -9.64
CA PHE A 80 -9.35 3.54 -10.12
C PHE A 80 -10.53 2.57 -9.98
N PRO A 81 -11.30 2.32 -11.06
CA PRO A 81 -12.36 1.33 -11.00
C PRO A 81 -11.77 -0.08 -10.88
N SER A 82 -12.30 -0.89 -9.97
CA SER A 82 -11.90 -2.30 -9.80
C SER A 82 -10.39 -2.51 -9.59
N LEU A 83 -9.73 -1.63 -8.83
CA LEU A 83 -8.31 -1.72 -8.52
C LEU A 83 -8.01 -3.04 -7.76
N PRO A 84 -7.06 -3.88 -8.22
CA PRO A 84 -6.67 -5.09 -7.49
C PRO A 84 -6.00 -4.74 -6.17
N LEU A 85 -6.37 -5.45 -5.10
CA LEU A 85 -5.94 -5.15 -3.74
C LEU A 85 -5.03 -6.25 -3.19
N TRP A 86 -3.83 -5.84 -2.80
CA TRP A 86 -2.89 -6.65 -2.06
C TRP A 86 -2.94 -6.33 -0.58
N ARG A 87 -3.44 -7.26 0.24
CA ARG A 87 -3.59 -7.07 1.69
C ARG A 87 -2.51 -7.82 2.46
N VAL A 88 -1.68 -7.09 3.18
CA VAL A 88 -0.47 -7.61 3.83
C VAL A 88 -0.35 -7.15 5.28
N GLN A 89 0.46 -7.84 6.06
CA GLN A 89 0.65 -7.59 7.49
C GLN A 89 1.59 -6.42 7.82
N TRP A 90 1.91 -5.58 6.84
CA TRP A 90 2.74 -4.38 7.01
C TRP A 90 2.16 -3.20 6.24
N VAL A 91 2.64 -2.00 6.55
CA VAL A 91 2.21 -0.77 5.91
C VAL A 91 3.25 -0.41 4.84
N SER A 92 2.80 -0.32 3.58
CA SER A 92 3.57 0.32 2.52
C SER A 92 3.45 1.84 2.67
N LEU A 93 4.55 2.57 2.46
CA LEU A 93 4.55 4.03 2.53
C LEU A 93 4.73 4.62 1.12
N PRO A 94 4.03 5.71 0.78
CA PRO A 94 4.30 6.48 -0.45
C PRO A 94 5.79 6.85 -0.60
N ALA A 95 6.25 6.97 -1.84
CA ALA A 95 7.63 7.26 -2.23
C ALA A 95 8.69 6.19 -1.89
N TYR A 96 8.31 5.03 -1.35
CA TYR A 96 9.22 3.91 -1.15
C TYR A 96 9.23 2.96 -2.35
N ASN A 97 10.37 2.28 -2.54
CA ASN A 97 10.48 1.16 -3.48
C ASN A 97 10.71 -0.12 -2.67
N GLU A 98 10.03 -1.19 -3.07
CA GLU A 98 10.11 -2.48 -2.37
C GLU A 98 10.30 -3.63 -3.35
N VAL A 99 11.05 -4.65 -2.93
CA VAL A 99 11.18 -5.91 -3.66
C VAL A 99 10.37 -6.97 -2.92
N LEU A 100 9.41 -7.56 -3.61
CA LEU A 100 8.33 -8.35 -3.04
C LEU A 100 8.42 -9.79 -3.53
N ASN A 101 8.42 -10.76 -2.61
CA ASN A 101 8.35 -12.18 -2.95
C ASN A 101 6.91 -12.68 -2.79
N VAL A 102 6.16 -12.70 -3.89
CA VAL A 102 4.78 -13.15 -3.94
C VAL A 102 4.74 -14.65 -4.15
N HIS A 103 4.29 -15.37 -3.12
CA HIS A 103 4.24 -16.83 -3.10
C HIS A 103 2.85 -17.38 -2.81
N VAL A 104 1.90 -16.52 -2.42
CA VAL A 104 0.53 -16.93 -2.15
C VAL A 104 -0.20 -17.07 -3.50
N PRO A 105 -0.84 -18.22 -3.79
CA PRO A 105 -1.36 -18.50 -5.14
C PRO A 105 -2.35 -17.46 -5.66
N HIS A 106 -3.29 -16.97 -4.85
CA HIS A 106 -4.27 -15.98 -5.30
C HIS A 106 -3.63 -14.62 -5.64
N TYR A 107 -2.59 -14.20 -4.92
CA TYR A 107 -1.84 -12.99 -5.28
C TYR A 107 -0.93 -13.20 -6.48
N THR A 108 -0.36 -14.40 -6.63
CA THR A 108 0.40 -14.76 -7.83
C THR A 108 -0.49 -14.66 -9.07
N HIS A 109 -1.72 -15.17 -8.98
CA HIS A 109 -2.73 -15.04 -10.02
C HIS A 109 -3.11 -13.59 -10.29
N MET A 110 -3.40 -12.81 -9.24
CA MET A 110 -3.71 -11.37 -9.34
C MET A 110 -2.63 -10.59 -10.11
N PHE A 111 -1.36 -10.75 -9.73
CA PHE A 111 -0.28 -10.04 -10.41
C PHE A 111 -0.07 -10.55 -11.84
N THR A 112 -0.23 -11.84 -12.09
CA THR A 112 -0.15 -12.38 -13.46
C THR A 112 -1.24 -11.79 -14.36
N GLU A 113 -2.47 -11.66 -13.85
CA GLU A 113 -3.57 -11.02 -14.56
C GLU A 113 -3.31 -9.53 -14.78
N LEU A 114 -2.87 -8.81 -13.74
CA LEU A 114 -2.51 -7.40 -13.84
C LEU A 114 -1.43 -7.16 -14.92
N MET A 115 -0.38 -7.97 -14.92
CA MET A 115 0.73 -7.86 -15.88
C MET A 115 0.39 -8.33 -17.29
N SER A 116 -0.78 -8.96 -17.49
CA SER A 116 -1.29 -9.27 -18.83
C SER A 116 -1.86 -8.04 -19.54
N THR A 117 -2.10 -6.94 -18.80
CA THR A 117 -2.56 -5.65 -19.34
C THR A 117 -1.37 -4.76 -19.72
N PRO A 118 -1.55 -3.73 -20.58
CA PRO A 118 -0.49 -2.76 -20.84
C PRO A 118 -0.15 -1.93 -19.58
N GLN A 119 1.11 -1.54 -19.44
CA GLN A 119 1.55 -0.63 -18.36
C GLN A 119 0.84 0.73 -18.44
N PRO A 120 0.67 1.44 -17.29
CA PRO A 120 1.19 1.12 -15.95
C PRO A 120 0.37 0.05 -15.19
N TRP A 121 1.06 -0.75 -14.37
CA TRP A 121 0.45 -1.85 -13.60
C TRP A 121 0.18 -1.44 -12.15
N TYR A 122 -0.98 -0.82 -11.92
CA TYR A 122 -1.36 -0.34 -10.60
C TYR A 122 -2.08 -1.39 -9.74
N TYR A 123 -1.81 -1.35 -8.44
CA TYR A 123 -2.52 -2.11 -7.41
C TYR A 123 -2.59 -1.31 -6.10
N GLY A 124 -3.54 -1.65 -5.23
CA GLY A 124 -3.66 -1.08 -3.89
C GLY A 124 -2.99 -1.96 -2.84
N SER A 125 -2.04 -1.42 -2.06
CA SER A 125 -1.46 -2.08 -0.89
C SER A 125 -2.22 -1.66 0.37
N PHE A 126 -2.80 -2.61 1.08
CA PHE A 126 -3.59 -2.34 2.28
C PHE A 126 -3.10 -3.17 3.47
N TYR A 127 -3.05 -2.53 4.64
CA TYR A 127 -2.72 -3.22 5.87
C TYR A 127 -3.87 -4.16 6.27
N LEU A 128 -3.51 -5.41 6.57
CA LEU A 128 -4.40 -6.42 7.10
C LEU A 128 -3.68 -7.15 8.22
N GLU A 129 -4.18 -6.98 9.44
CA GLU A 129 -3.69 -7.72 10.60
C GLU A 129 -3.79 -9.22 10.32
N GLY A 130 -2.72 -9.98 10.58
CA GLY A 130 -2.64 -11.41 10.27
C GLY A 130 -2.48 -11.76 8.79
N GLY A 131 -2.43 -10.77 7.89
CA GLY A 131 -2.21 -10.93 6.46
C GLY A 131 -3.26 -11.82 5.80
N SER A 132 -2.84 -12.64 4.84
CA SER A 132 -3.74 -13.47 4.03
C SER A 132 -4.58 -14.47 4.82
N ARG A 133 -4.24 -14.77 6.08
CA ARG A 133 -5.02 -15.67 6.94
C ARG A 133 -6.36 -15.08 7.36
N ASN A 134 -6.48 -13.75 7.33
CA ASN A 134 -7.66 -13.02 7.78
C ASN A 134 -8.51 -12.45 6.63
N LEU A 135 -8.21 -12.82 5.36
CA LEU A 135 -8.95 -12.32 4.19
C LEU A 135 -10.44 -12.68 4.22
N ASP A 136 -10.76 -13.88 4.69
CA ASP A 136 -12.14 -14.41 4.76
C ASP A 136 -12.82 -14.11 6.10
N SER A 137 -12.20 -13.31 6.96
CA SER A 137 -12.77 -12.96 8.26
C SER A 137 -13.67 -11.74 8.12
N ASP A 138 -14.94 -11.86 8.54
CA ASP A 138 -15.89 -10.74 8.59
C ASP A 138 -15.37 -9.55 9.41
N ALA A 139 -14.58 -9.83 10.45
CA ALA A 139 -13.97 -8.80 11.30
C ALA A 139 -12.93 -7.93 10.57
N HIS A 140 -12.40 -8.43 9.45
CA HIS A 140 -11.41 -7.76 8.63
C HIS A 140 -11.90 -7.53 7.18
N ALA A 141 -13.22 -7.64 6.96
CA ALA A 141 -13.83 -7.30 5.69
C ALA A 141 -13.51 -5.84 5.34
N LEU A 142 -13.08 -5.62 4.09
CA LEU A 142 -12.69 -4.30 3.61
C LEU A 142 -13.87 -3.32 3.68
N GLN A 143 -13.68 -2.18 4.32
CA GLN A 143 -14.70 -1.15 4.46
C GLN A 143 -14.41 0.08 3.58
N PRO A 144 -15.46 0.77 3.07
CA PRO A 144 -15.31 2.10 2.50
C PRO A 144 -14.61 3.07 3.47
N GLY A 145 -13.73 3.91 2.96
CA GLY A 145 -12.92 4.84 3.74
C GLY A 145 -11.63 4.22 4.31
N GLU A 146 -11.41 2.92 4.16
CA GLU A 146 -10.09 2.33 4.43
C GLU A 146 -9.04 2.95 3.52
N VAL A 147 -7.86 3.19 4.10
CA VAL A 147 -6.76 3.88 3.43
C VAL A 147 -5.61 2.91 3.25
N GLY A 148 -5.11 2.87 2.02
CA GLY A 148 -3.94 2.12 1.64
C GLY A 148 -3.00 2.98 0.81
N THR A 149 -2.12 2.30 0.09
CA THR A 149 -1.08 2.91 -0.74
C THR A 149 -1.22 2.43 -2.17
N LEU A 150 -1.43 3.37 -3.09
CA LEU A 150 -1.35 3.09 -4.52
C LEU A 150 0.09 2.70 -4.86
N SER A 151 0.24 1.57 -5.51
CA SER A 151 1.54 1.00 -5.85
C SER A 151 1.56 0.60 -7.32
N GLU A 152 2.72 0.71 -7.94
CA GLU A 152 2.96 0.33 -9.33
C GLU A 152 4.00 -0.79 -9.38
N VAL A 153 3.72 -1.85 -10.13
CA VAL A 153 4.72 -2.86 -10.45
C VAL A 153 5.65 -2.32 -11.54
N VAL A 154 6.91 -2.08 -11.20
CA VAL A 154 7.94 -1.61 -12.14
C VAL A 154 8.49 -2.76 -12.97
N SER A 155 8.71 -3.91 -12.34
CA SER A 155 9.19 -5.11 -13.01
C SER A 155 8.78 -6.37 -12.24
N ALA A 156 8.72 -7.50 -12.94
CA ALA A 156 8.41 -8.79 -12.36
C ALA A 156 9.28 -9.89 -12.97
N ILE A 157 9.76 -10.78 -12.11
CA ILE A 157 10.56 -11.93 -12.50
C ILE A 157 9.82 -13.19 -12.00
N PRO A 158 9.27 -14.02 -12.90
CA PRO A 158 8.76 -15.31 -12.51
C PRO A 158 9.91 -16.24 -12.11
N LEU A 159 9.71 -16.97 -11.02
CA LEU A 159 10.64 -17.99 -10.54
C LEU A 159 10.15 -19.39 -10.98
N ASP A 160 11.05 -20.35 -11.03
CA ASP A 160 10.78 -21.71 -11.51
C ASP A 160 9.75 -22.48 -10.65
N ASP A 161 9.55 -22.05 -9.40
CA ASP A 161 8.57 -22.61 -8.46
C ASP A 161 7.19 -21.96 -8.55
N GLY A 162 6.97 -21.08 -9.53
CA GLY A 162 5.72 -20.37 -9.77
C GLY A 162 5.53 -19.12 -8.91
N ARG A 163 6.52 -18.74 -8.10
CA ARG A 163 6.50 -17.47 -7.36
C ARG A 163 6.86 -16.30 -8.26
N LEU A 164 6.52 -15.09 -7.81
CA LEU A 164 6.90 -13.85 -8.48
C LEU A 164 7.80 -13.02 -7.57
N LEU A 165 8.93 -12.55 -8.12
CA LEU A 165 9.72 -11.48 -7.51
C LEU A 165 9.35 -10.17 -8.21
N LEU A 166 8.74 -9.24 -7.48
CA LEU A 166 8.28 -7.95 -8.01
C LEU A 166 9.18 -6.84 -7.50
N ALA A 167 9.52 -5.88 -8.35
CA ALA A 167 9.96 -4.56 -7.91
C ALA A 167 8.76 -3.61 -8.01
N ALA A 168 8.34 -3.05 -6.89
CA ALA A 168 7.22 -2.13 -6.82
C ALA A 168 7.65 -0.75 -6.33
N ARG A 169 6.99 0.28 -6.86
CA ARG A 169 7.08 1.66 -6.41
C ARG A 169 5.77 2.06 -5.76
N HIS A 170 5.83 2.59 -4.56
CA HIS A 170 4.68 3.13 -3.85
C HIS A 170 4.51 4.59 -4.24
N VAL A 171 3.38 4.91 -4.86
CA VAL A 171 3.12 6.23 -5.45
C VAL A 171 2.55 7.15 -4.39
N GLY A 172 1.34 6.87 -3.91
CA GLY A 172 0.60 7.79 -3.05
C GLY A 172 -0.50 7.10 -2.27
N ARG A 173 -1.38 7.89 -1.65
CA ARG A 173 -2.47 7.38 -0.82
C ARG A 173 -3.68 7.04 -1.68
N VAL A 174 -4.35 5.94 -1.34
CA VAL A 174 -5.59 5.53 -2.00
C VAL A 174 -6.63 5.16 -0.94
N VAL A 175 -7.89 5.51 -1.21
CA VAL A 175 -9.01 5.25 -0.31
C VAL A 175 -10.03 4.37 -1.02
N VAL A 176 -10.57 3.37 -0.31
CA VAL A 176 -11.63 2.51 -0.82
C VAL A 176 -12.95 3.28 -0.86
N GLU A 177 -13.56 3.38 -2.04
CA GLU A 177 -14.92 3.93 -2.17
C GLU A 177 -15.97 2.81 -2.08
N ALA A 178 -15.78 1.72 -2.85
CA ALA A 178 -16.70 0.59 -2.87
C ALA A 178 -15.96 -0.71 -3.19
N VAL A 179 -16.28 -1.79 -2.47
CA VAL A 179 -15.70 -3.11 -2.74
C VAL A 179 -16.42 -3.74 -3.93
N THR A 180 -15.67 -4.12 -4.97
CA THR A 180 -16.23 -4.61 -6.24
C THR A 180 -16.30 -6.13 -6.28
N SER A 181 -15.20 -6.81 -5.96
CA SER A 181 -15.13 -8.27 -5.93
C SER A 181 -14.25 -8.76 -4.78
N THR A 182 -14.57 -9.95 -4.27
CA THR A 182 -13.78 -10.62 -3.23
C THR A 182 -13.02 -11.85 -3.75
N LEU A 183 -13.39 -12.38 -4.93
CA LEU A 183 -12.81 -13.58 -5.51
C LEU A 183 -12.40 -13.32 -6.97
N PRO A 184 -11.30 -13.94 -7.45
CA PRO A 184 -10.34 -14.79 -6.72
C PRO A 184 -9.37 -14.00 -5.82
N PHE A 185 -9.31 -12.69 -5.99
CA PHE A 185 -8.64 -11.73 -5.12
C PHE A 185 -9.57 -10.53 -4.92
N GLN A 186 -9.30 -9.71 -3.90
CA GLN A 186 -10.13 -8.54 -3.61
C GLN A 186 -9.83 -7.42 -4.61
N SER A 187 -10.88 -6.80 -5.13
CA SER A 187 -10.82 -5.58 -5.94
C SER A 187 -11.83 -4.56 -5.45
N ALA A 188 -11.50 -3.28 -5.60
CA ALA A 188 -12.38 -2.19 -5.17
C ALA A 188 -12.26 -0.97 -6.08
N ASP A 189 -13.33 -0.20 -6.14
CA ASP A 189 -13.30 1.16 -6.65
C ASP A 189 -12.58 2.03 -5.62
N CYS A 190 -11.55 2.71 -6.10
CA CYS A 190 -10.59 3.40 -5.26
C CYS A 190 -10.38 4.84 -5.75
N ALA A 191 -10.19 5.76 -4.81
CA ALA A 191 -9.89 7.17 -5.07
C ALA A 191 -8.44 7.50 -4.67
N TYR A 192 -7.68 8.09 -5.57
CA TYR A 192 -6.35 8.62 -5.30
C TYR A 192 -6.43 9.95 -4.57
N TYR A 193 -5.68 10.06 -3.48
CA TYR A 193 -5.53 11.29 -2.72
C TYR A 193 -4.10 11.79 -2.89
N ALA A 194 -3.94 12.78 -3.76
CA ALA A 194 -2.73 13.60 -3.80
C ALA A 194 -2.58 14.28 -2.43
N ASP A 195 -1.36 14.37 -1.93
CA ASP A 195 -1.10 15.29 -0.83
C ASP A 195 -1.11 16.74 -1.32
N GLU A 196 -1.05 17.68 -0.37
CA GLU A 196 -1.16 19.11 -0.67
C GLU A 196 0.02 19.58 -1.52
N GLU A 197 1.24 19.12 -1.22
CA GLU A 197 2.46 19.46 -1.96
C GLU A 197 2.43 18.88 -3.39
N GLU A 198 2.01 17.63 -3.57
CA GLU A 198 1.83 17.01 -4.88
C GLU A 198 0.81 17.78 -5.72
N ARG A 199 -0.31 18.19 -5.11
CA ARG A 199 -1.33 18.96 -5.81
C ARG A 199 -0.78 20.30 -6.29
N GLU A 200 -0.07 21.03 -5.43
CA GLU A 200 0.58 22.30 -5.82
C GLU A 200 1.54 22.09 -7.00
N LEU A 201 2.34 21.01 -6.96
CA LEU A 201 3.24 20.66 -8.05
C LEU A 201 2.48 20.35 -9.35
N PHE A 202 1.37 19.60 -9.28
CA PHE A 202 0.56 19.29 -10.45
C PHE A 202 -0.15 20.52 -11.02
N ASP A 203 -0.63 21.42 -10.17
CA ASP A 203 -1.25 22.68 -10.59
C ASP A 203 -0.23 23.59 -11.28
N ASP A 204 1.00 23.64 -10.78
CA ASP A 204 2.11 24.37 -11.41
C ASP A 204 2.48 23.79 -12.78
N ILE A 205 2.65 22.46 -12.87
CA ILE A 205 2.95 21.77 -14.14
C ILE A 205 1.81 21.94 -15.15
N ALA A 206 0.56 21.84 -14.70
CA ALA A 206 -0.61 22.03 -15.55
C ALA A 206 -0.70 23.48 -16.06
N THR A 207 -0.37 24.45 -15.21
CA THR A 207 -0.32 25.87 -15.59
C THR A 207 0.80 26.14 -16.59
N GLU A 208 1.99 25.58 -16.37
CA GLU A 208 3.13 25.68 -17.30
C GLU A 208 2.83 25.01 -18.65
N ALA A 209 2.25 23.80 -18.64
CA ALA A 209 1.85 23.09 -19.84
C ALA A 209 0.75 23.85 -20.61
N ALA A 210 -0.22 24.45 -19.91
CA ALA A 210 -1.26 25.28 -20.52
C ALA A 210 -0.66 26.54 -21.16
N ALA A 211 0.35 27.16 -20.55
CA ALA A 211 1.04 28.31 -21.12
C ALA A 211 1.84 27.95 -22.39
N LEU A 212 2.48 26.77 -22.43
CA LEU A 212 3.20 26.27 -23.61
C LEU A 212 2.26 25.87 -24.76
N LEU A 213 1.06 25.37 -24.43
CA LEU A 213 0.06 24.94 -25.41
C LEU A 213 -0.86 26.07 -25.85
N ALA A 214 -0.87 27.22 -25.18
CA ALA A 214 -1.56 28.40 -25.65
C ALA A 214 -0.93 28.80 -26.99
N PRO A 215 -1.64 28.63 -28.13
CA PRO A 215 -1.09 29.05 -29.40
C PRO A 215 -0.81 30.54 -29.30
N ASP A 216 0.40 30.96 -29.68
CA ASP A 216 0.74 32.36 -29.91
C ASP A 216 -0.32 32.90 -30.89
N SER A 217 -1.35 33.52 -30.35
CA SER A 217 -2.48 34.05 -31.11
C SER A 217 -2.15 35.43 -31.68
N ALA A 218 -0.87 35.78 -31.67
CA ALA A 218 -0.30 36.89 -32.40
C ALA A 218 0.04 36.42 -33.82
N GLU A 219 -0.51 37.13 -34.81
CA GLU A 219 -0.17 37.04 -36.25
C GLU A 219 -0.91 35.98 -37.09
N LEU A 220 -2.23 35.92 -36.97
CA LEU A 220 -3.06 35.79 -38.18
C LEU A 220 -3.69 37.16 -38.48
N GLU A 221 -2.84 38.14 -38.79
CA GLU A 221 -3.28 39.27 -39.61
C GLU A 221 -3.64 38.69 -40.98
N ILE A 222 -4.93 38.48 -41.15
CA ILE A 222 -5.55 38.18 -42.44
C ILE A 222 -5.20 39.35 -43.35
N LEU A 223 -4.26 39.13 -44.26
CA LEU A 223 -4.06 39.95 -45.45
C LEU A 223 -5.34 39.87 -46.29
N ASP A 224 -6.27 40.78 -46.04
CA ASP A 224 -7.37 41.10 -46.96
C ASP A 224 -6.80 41.97 -48.09
N ASP A 225 -6.55 41.34 -49.26
CA ASP A 225 -6.30 42.00 -50.55
C ASP A 225 -7.43 41.66 -51.55
#